data_AF-A0AAU9UBM9-F1
#
_entry.id   AF-A0AAU9UBM9-F1
#
_cell.length_a   1.000
_cell.length_b   1.000
_cell.length_c   1.000
_cell.angle_alpha   90.00
_cell.angle_beta   90.00
_cell.angle_gamma   90.00
#
_symmetry.space_group_name_H-M   'P 1'
#
loop_
_entity.id
_entity.type
_entity.pdbx_description
1 polymer ?
#
loop_
_entity_poly.entity_id
_entity_poly.type
_entity_poly.pdbx_seq_one_letter_code
_entity_poly.pdbx_strand_id
1 'polypeptide(L)'
;MPPIRRSNLGRRTRNATNQANYRSNRTAQERDDGNERERIRISQTREARARHSTNNRASLNRAAFSYDVSIDYSNYQCVVIGSMNSVCSHCKALKYKNEANGLCCANGKVKLIPLDPPPEPLYSLVSGIGTDSIHFLTQYIQQYNNCFQMT
;
A
#
# COMPACT_ATOMS: atom_id res chain seq x y z
N MET A 1 51.12 -21.79 -12.26
CA MET A 1 51.03 -20.83 -13.40
C MET A 1 49.58 -20.39 -13.55
N PRO A 2 49.28 -19.07 -13.64
CA PRO A 2 47.91 -18.62 -13.91
C PRO A 2 47.58 -18.72 -15.41
N PRO A 3 46.30 -18.90 -15.82
CA PRO A 3 45.93 -19.02 -17.23
C PRO A 3 46.09 -17.69 -17.98
N ILE A 4 46.73 -17.73 -19.15
CA ILE A 4 46.89 -16.57 -20.05
C ILE A 4 45.53 -16.20 -20.67
N ARG A 5 45.01 -15.01 -20.36
CA ARG A 5 43.81 -14.45 -21.02
C ARG A 5 44.14 -14.05 -22.46
N ARG A 6 43.61 -14.78 -23.44
CA ARG A 6 43.69 -14.40 -24.87
C ARG A 6 42.83 -13.16 -25.14
N SER A 7 43.42 -12.14 -25.77
CA SER A 7 42.74 -10.90 -26.15
C SER A 7 41.79 -11.11 -27.33
N ASN A 8 40.48 -10.92 -27.12
CA ASN A 8 39.41 -11.09 -28.12
C ASN A 8 39.34 -9.95 -29.18
N LEU A 9 40.44 -9.24 -29.43
CA LEU A 9 40.48 -8.04 -30.29
C LEU A 9 40.04 -8.34 -31.73
N GLY A 10 40.53 -9.43 -32.33
CA GLY A 10 40.18 -9.83 -33.70
C GLY A 10 38.73 -10.30 -33.88
N ARG A 11 38.06 -10.74 -32.82
CA ARG A 11 36.64 -11.15 -32.86
C ARG A 11 35.71 -9.95 -32.86
N ARG A 12 36.09 -8.89 -32.13
CA ARG A 12 35.35 -7.62 -32.08
C ARG A 12 35.39 -6.88 -33.41
N THR A 13 36.56 -6.81 -34.03
CA THR A 13 36.73 -6.15 -35.34
C THR A 13 35.94 -6.86 -36.44
N ARG A 14 36.03 -8.20 -36.51
CA ARG A 14 35.30 -9.00 -37.50
C ARG A 14 33.77 -8.88 -37.36
N ASN A 15 33.28 -8.86 -36.12
CA ASN A 15 31.86 -8.62 -35.84
C ASN A 15 31.41 -7.21 -36.24
N ALA A 16 32.24 -6.18 -36.02
CA ALA A 16 31.94 -4.81 -36.42
C ALA A 16 31.83 -4.68 -37.96
N THR A 17 32.76 -5.27 -38.71
CA THR A 17 32.70 -5.30 -40.19
C THR A 17 31.49 -6.07 -40.71
N ASN A 18 31.17 -7.23 -40.12
CA ASN A 18 29.99 -8.00 -40.53
C ASN A 18 28.69 -7.24 -40.27
N GLN A 19 28.62 -6.52 -39.16
CA GLN A 19 27.47 -5.70 -38.81
C GLN A 19 27.34 -4.46 -39.70
N ALA A 20 28.47 -3.88 -40.16
CA ALA A 20 28.48 -2.80 -41.14
C ALA A 20 27.98 -3.27 -42.52
N ASN A 21 28.46 -4.42 -43.00
CA ASN A 21 28.03 -5.02 -44.27
C ASN A 21 26.53 -5.41 -44.25
N TYR A 22 26.04 -5.90 -43.11
CA TYR A 22 24.62 -6.20 -42.93
C TYR A 22 23.75 -4.92 -42.96
N ARG A 23 24.27 -3.79 -42.46
CA ARG A 23 23.56 -2.50 -42.50
C ARG A 23 23.54 -1.89 -43.91
N SER A 24 24.62 -2.02 -44.68
CA SER A 24 24.70 -1.50 -46.05
C SER A 24 23.83 -2.26 -47.05
N ASN A 25 23.56 -3.54 -46.79
CA ASN A 25 22.75 -4.39 -47.68
C ASN A 25 21.25 -4.43 -47.34
N ARG A 26 20.76 -3.63 -46.38
CA ARG A 26 19.33 -3.62 -45.99
C ARG A 26 18.45 -2.87 -46.99
N THR A 27 17.33 -3.49 -47.35
CA THR A 27 16.25 -2.87 -48.11
C THR A 27 15.56 -1.76 -47.29
N ALA A 28 14.84 -0.85 -47.97
CA ALA A 28 14.13 0.24 -47.29
C ALA A 28 13.07 -0.29 -46.30
N GLN A 29 12.35 -1.33 -46.69
CA GLN A 29 11.30 -1.95 -45.89
C GLN A 29 11.85 -2.59 -44.60
N GLU A 30 13.00 -3.29 -44.69
CA GLU A 30 13.67 -3.82 -43.51
C GLU A 30 14.12 -2.72 -42.55
N ARG A 31 14.51 -1.53 -43.05
CA ARG A 31 14.88 -0.38 -42.22
C ARG A 31 13.69 0.15 -41.41
N ASP A 32 12.54 0.30 -42.06
CA ASP A 32 11.32 0.77 -41.41
C ASP A 32 10.80 -0.22 -40.36
N ASP A 33 10.79 -1.53 -40.66
CA ASP A 33 10.43 -2.57 -39.68
C ASP A 33 11.34 -2.55 -38.44
N GLY A 34 12.64 -2.28 -38.64
CA GLY A 34 13.59 -2.16 -37.55
C GLY A 34 13.34 -0.92 -36.69
N ASN A 35 13.01 0.21 -37.32
CA ASN A 35 12.69 1.44 -36.61
C ASN A 35 11.38 1.32 -35.83
N GLU A 36 10.38 0.64 -36.40
CA GLU A 36 9.09 0.42 -35.73
C GLU A 36 9.24 -0.49 -34.50
N ARG A 37 10.01 -1.58 -34.61
CA ARG A 37 10.34 -2.44 -33.47
C ARG A 37 11.05 -1.66 -32.36
N GLU A 38 11.94 -0.75 -32.71
CA GLU A 38 12.64 0.08 -31.72
C GLU A 38 11.69 1.10 -31.08
N ARG A 39 10.78 1.71 -31.84
CA ARG A 39 9.71 2.57 -31.29
C ARG A 39 8.84 1.82 -30.28
N ILE A 40 8.38 0.62 -30.65
CA ILE A 40 7.58 -0.24 -29.76
C ILE A 40 8.36 -0.58 -28.49
N ARG A 41 9.65 -0.95 -28.62
CA ARG A 41 10.52 -1.26 -27.47
C ARG A 41 10.70 -0.06 -26.55
N ILE A 42 10.93 1.13 -27.10
CA ILE A 42 11.07 2.37 -26.33
C ILE A 42 9.74 2.70 -25.62
N SER A 43 8.60 2.54 -26.29
CA SER A 43 7.27 2.73 -25.68
C SER A 43 7.05 1.79 -24.50
N GLN A 44 7.26 0.49 -24.70
CA GLN A 44 7.13 -0.52 -23.64
C GLN A 44 8.08 -0.25 -22.47
N THR A 45 9.31 0.21 -22.74
CA THR A 45 10.29 0.56 -21.70
C THR A 45 9.87 1.81 -20.93
N ARG A 46 9.32 2.81 -21.61
CA ARG A 46 8.78 4.03 -20.98
C ARG A 46 7.58 3.72 -20.11
N GLU A 47 6.65 2.88 -20.59
CA GLU A 47 5.51 2.41 -19.79
C GLU A 47 5.93 1.61 -18.56
N ALA A 48 6.92 0.71 -18.70
CA ALA A 48 7.47 -0.03 -17.57
C ALA A 48 8.13 0.90 -16.54
N ARG A 49 8.86 1.93 -17.00
CA ARG A 49 9.45 2.96 -16.12
C ARG A 49 8.40 3.86 -15.47
N ALA A 50 7.35 4.25 -16.19
CA ALA A 50 6.24 5.03 -15.63
C ALA A 50 5.50 4.24 -14.54
N ARG A 51 5.25 2.94 -14.77
CA ARG A 51 4.71 2.01 -13.75
C ARG A 51 5.64 1.83 -12.54
N HIS A 52 6.95 1.94 -12.73
CA HIS A 52 7.90 1.99 -11.61
C HIS A 52 7.97 3.38 -10.95
N SER A 53 7.66 4.46 -11.68
CA SER A 53 7.67 5.84 -11.17
C SER A 53 6.42 6.20 -10.37
N THR A 54 5.29 5.51 -10.54
CA THR A 54 4.16 5.63 -9.59
C THR A 54 4.50 5.02 -8.23
N ASN A 55 5.55 4.18 -8.17
CA ASN A 55 6.23 3.82 -6.93
C ASN A 55 7.31 4.84 -6.56
N ASN A 56 7.17 6.12 -6.96
CA ASN A 56 7.92 7.21 -6.35
C ASN A 56 7.58 7.18 -4.87
N ARG A 57 8.45 6.52 -4.11
CA ARG A 57 8.57 6.69 -2.68
C ARG A 57 9.10 8.10 -2.47
N ALA A 58 8.30 9.12 -2.77
CA ALA A 58 8.38 10.35 -2.02
C ALA A 58 8.44 9.87 -0.57
N SER A 59 9.57 10.11 0.09
CA SER A 59 9.78 9.61 1.43
C SER A 59 8.83 10.38 2.34
N LEU A 60 7.57 9.95 2.41
CA LEU A 60 6.54 10.47 3.30
C LEU A 60 6.84 10.14 4.77
N ASN A 61 8.04 9.61 5.05
CA ASN A 61 8.57 9.49 6.40
C ASN A 61 8.44 10.84 7.09
N ARG A 62 7.60 10.88 8.13
CA ARG A 62 7.32 12.07 8.93
C ARG A 62 6.64 13.23 8.19
N ALA A 63 6.09 13.02 6.99
CA ALA A 63 5.38 14.08 6.25
C ALA A 63 4.16 14.63 7.02
N ALA A 64 3.58 13.84 7.94
CA ALA A 64 2.53 14.31 8.85
C ALA A 64 2.97 15.49 9.75
N PHE A 65 4.28 15.64 10.02
CA PHE A 65 4.81 16.73 10.84
C PHE A 65 5.17 17.98 10.03
N SER A 66 5.15 17.88 8.69
CA SER A 66 5.50 18.97 7.78
C SER A 66 4.54 18.94 6.58
N TYR A 67 3.28 19.30 6.86
CA TYR A 67 2.22 19.28 5.85
C TYR A 67 2.49 20.31 4.75
N ASP A 68 2.39 19.87 3.49
CA ASP A 68 2.49 20.71 2.31
C ASP A 68 1.22 20.57 1.46
N VAL A 69 0.45 21.65 1.35
CA VAL A 69 -0.83 21.68 0.62
C VAL A 69 -0.68 21.41 -0.88
N SER A 70 0.52 21.59 -1.45
CA SER A 70 0.77 21.32 -2.86
C SER A 70 0.84 19.82 -3.18
N ILE A 71 0.97 18.97 -2.15
CA ILE A 71 1.07 17.53 -2.29
C ILE A 71 -0.32 16.92 -2.16
N ASP A 72 -0.77 16.23 -3.20
CA ASP A 72 -1.97 15.39 -3.11
C ASP A 72 -1.65 14.06 -2.40
N TYR A 73 -1.73 14.07 -1.07
CA TYR A 73 -1.48 12.91 -0.21
C TYR A 73 -2.43 11.73 -0.47
N SER A 74 -3.61 11.98 -1.05
CA SER A 74 -4.63 10.95 -1.29
C SER A 74 -4.21 9.95 -2.36
N ASN A 75 -3.34 10.35 -3.30
CA ASN A 75 -2.82 9.47 -4.35
C ASN A 75 -1.81 8.44 -3.83
N TYR A 76 -1.32 8.60 -2.59
CA TYR A 76 -0.32 7.71 -2.02
C TYR A 76 -0.97 6.56 -1.26
N GLN A 77 -0.82 5.34 -1.81
CA GLN A 77 -1.37 4.13 -1.20
C GLN A 77 -0.89 3.88 0.25
N CYS A 78 0.28 4.39 0.64
CA CYS A 78 0.80 4.27 2.01
C CYS A 78 0.06 5.14 3.04
N VAL A 79 -0.70 6.14 2.62
CA VAL A 79 -1.55 6.96 3.50
C VAL A 79 -2.89 6.27 3.78
N VAL A 80 -3.30 5.35 2.90
CA VAL A 80 -4.54 4.60 3.04
C VAL A 80 -4.41 3.59 4.19
N ILE A 81 -5.06 3.87 5.32
CA ILE A 81 -5.10 3.01 6.52
C ILE A 81 -5.89 1.72 6.25
N GLY A 82 -6.98 1.82 5.48
CA GLY A 82 -7.90 0.73 5.15
C GLY A 82 -8.89 0.39 6.27
N SER A 83 -9.63 -0.71 6.10
CA SER A 83 -10.64 -1.17 7.06
C SER A 83 -10.03 -1.94 8.23
N MET A 84 -10.64 -1.82 9.41
CA MET A 84 -10.25 -2.51 10.64
C MET A 84 -10.78 -3.95 10.68
N ASN A 85 -10.33 -4.79 9.75
CA ASN A 85 -10.89 -6.13 9.54
C ASN A 85 -9.97 -7.26 10.04
N SER A 86 -8.78 -6.92 10.54
CA SER A 86 -7.86 -7.93 11.05
C SER A 86 -8.17 -8.18 12.52
N VAL A 87 -8.18 -9.44 12.96
CA VAL A 87 -8.44 -9.79 14.36
C VAL A 87 -7.12 -10.13 15.06
N CYS A 88 -6.90 -9.59 16.25
CA CYS A 88 -5.78 -9.96 17.10
C CYS A 88 -5.92 -11.41 17.58
N SER A 89 -4.86 -12.21 17.45
CA SER A 89 -4.84 -13.61 17.89
C SER A 89 -5.05 -13.76 19.39
N HIS A 90 -4.54 -12.81 20.19
CA HIS A 90 -4.52 -12.86 21.65
C HIS A 90 -5.79 -12.32 22.30
N CYS A 91 -6.14 -11.06 22.03
CA CYS A 91 -7.26 -10.38 22.69
C CYS A 91 -8.54 -10.30 21.83
N LYS A 92 -8.52 -10.83 20.60
CA LYS A 92 -9.63 -10.76 19.63
C LYS A 92 -10.10 -9.34 19.25
N ALA A 93 -9.36 -8.31 19.66
CA ALA A 93 -9.61 -6.94 19.21
C ALA A 93 -9.42 -6.82 17.68
N LEU A 94 -10.24 -5.98 17.05
CA LEU A 94 -10.05 -5.58 15.66
C LEU A 94 -8.83 -4.66 15.55
N LYS A 95 -8.06 -4.82 14.47
CA LYS A 95 -6.83 -4.07 14.18
C LYS A 95 -6.75 -3.71 12.71
N TYR A 96 -5.96 -2.69 12.39
CA TYR A 96 -5.62 -2.38 10.99
C TYR A 96 -4.55 -3.32 10.46
N LYS A 97 -4.53 -3.50 9.13
CA LYS A 97 -3.58 -4.41 8.46
C LYS A 97 -2.11 -4.08 8.75
N ASN A 98 -1.80 -2.79 8.80
CA ASN A 98 -0.43 -2.27 8.98
C ASN A 98 -0.18 -1.75 10.42
N GLU A 99 -1.06 -2.08 11.36
CA GLU A 99 -0.91 -1.68 12.75
C GLU A 99 0.27 -2.39 13.42
N ALA A 100 1.02 -1.67 14.25
CA ALA A 100 2.15 -2.25 14.97
C ALA A 100 1.69 -3.36 15.93
N ASN A 101 2.47 -4.44 15.98
CA ASN A 101 2.19 -5.53 16.92
C ASN A 101 2.21 -5.01 18.36
N GLY A 102 1.16 -5.32 19.10
CA GLY A 102 1.06 -4.99 20.52
C GLY A 102 0.35 -3.70 20.87
N LEU A 103 -0.13 -2.91 19.91
CA LEU A 103 -1.00 -1.75 20.21
C LEU A 103 -2.27 -2.15 20.98
N CYS A 104 -2.86 -3.32 20.69
CA CYS A 104 -4.09 -3.78 21.33
C CYS A 104 -3.90 -4.53 22.66
N CYS A 105 -2.79 -5.26 22.85
CA CYS A 105 -2.62 -6.12 24.05
C CYS A 105 -1.14 -6.38 24.41
N ALA A 106 -0.23 -5.51 23.97
CA ALA A 106 1.22 -5.68 24.14
C ALA A 106 1.70 -7.09 23.73
N ASN A 107 1.17 -7.60 22.61
CA ASN A 107 1.47 -8.92 22.06
C ASN A 107 1.07 -10.07 22.99
N GLY A 108 -0.12 -9.97 23.59
CA GLY A 108 -0.68 -10.98 24.50
C GLY A 108 -0.22 -10.87 25.95
N LYS A 109 0.60 -9.86 26.29
CA LYS A 109 1.02 -9.59 27.67
C LYS A 109 -0.11 -8.99 28.51
N VAL A 110 -0.98 -8.20 27.89
CA VAL A 110 -2.17 -7.66 28.54
C VAL A 110 -3.34 -8.58 28.27
N LYS A 111 -3.90 -9.17 29.34
CA LYS A 111 -5.18 -9.89 29.29
C LYS A 111 -6.26 -8.95 29.79
N LEU A 112 -7.16 -8.56 28.89
CA LEU A 112 -8.35 -7.82 29.27
C LEU A 112 -9.32 -8.78 29.96
N ILE A 113 -9.81 -8.39 31.13
CA ILE A 113 -10.88 -9.11 31.81
C ILE A 113 -12.17 -8.84 31.02
N PRO A 114 -12.97 -9.86 30.68
CA PRO A 114 -14.29 -9.65 30.10
C PRO A 114 -15.12 -8.75 31.01
N LEU A 115 -15.77 -7.74 30.43
CA LEU A 115 -16.70 -6.91 31.20
C LEU A 115 -17.94 -7.74 31.50
N ASP A 116 -18.32 -7.77 32.78
CA ASP A 116 -19.60 -8.33 33.17
C ASP A 116 -20.73 -7.48 32.56
N PRO A 117 -21.80 -8.12 32.05
CA PRO A 117 -22.92 -7.36 31.53
C PRO A 117 -23.55 -6.51 32.65
N PRO A 118 -24.03 -5.29 32.34
CA PRO A 118 -24.74 -4.48 33.32
C PRO A 118 -25.98 -5.21 33.85
N PRO A 119 -26.44 -4.92 35.08
CA PRO A 119 -27.68 -5.49 35.60
C PRO A 119 -28.91 -4.93 34.85
N GLU A 120 -30.02 -5.67 34.89
CA GLU A 120 -31.31 -5.16 34.38
C GLU A 120 -31.85 -4.00 35.24
N PRO A 121 -32.55 -3.01 34.66
CA PRO A 121 -33.02 -2.93 33.26
C PRO A 121 -31.99 -2.35 32.26
N LEU A 122 -30.78 -2.02 32.71
CA LEU A 122 -29.80 -1.31 31.88
C LEU A 122 -29.32 -2.16 30.71
N TYR A 123 -29.11 -3.47 30.92
CA TYR A 123 -28.70 -4.38 29.86
C TYR A 123 -29.70 -4.39 28.69
N SER A 124 -30.99 -4.57 28.98
CA SER A 124 -32.03 -4.51 27.95
C SER A 124 -32.01 -3.19 27.18
N LEU A 125 -31.89 -2.07 27.89
CA LEU A 125 -31.85 -0.73 27.28
C LEU A 125 -30.64 -0.51 26.36
N VAL A 126 -29.45 -0.98 26.74
CA VAL A 126 -28.21 -0.76 25.96
C VAL A 126 -27.89 -1.88 24.96
N SER A 127 -28.66 -2.96 24.94
CA SER A 127 -28.42 -4.12 24.09
C SER A 127 -28.53 -3.85 22.59
N GLY A 128 -29.29 -2.82 22.19
CA GLY A 128 -29.67 -2.56 20.81
C GLY A 128 -30.71 -3.54 20.26
N ILE A 129 -31.26 -4.39 21.13
CA ILE A 129 -32.19 -5.46 20.75
C ILE A 129 -33.59 -5.07 21.24
N GLY A 130 -34.54 -4.99 20.31
CA GLY A 130 -35.92 -4.61 20.58
C GLY A 130 -36.22 -3.13 20.37
N THR A 131 -37.51 -2.81 20.28
CA THR A 131 -37.99 -1.45 19.96
C THR A 131 -37.56 -0.43 21.01
N ASP A 132 -37.65 -0.79 22.29
CA ASP A 132 -37.40 0.13 23.39
C ASP A 132 -35.92 0.45 23.51
N SER A 133 -35.05 -0.54 23.31
CA SER A 133 -33.59 -0.36 23.28
C SER A 133 -33.16 0.51 22.10
N ILE A 134 -33.69 0.25 20.90
CA ILE A 134 -33.38 1.06 19.71
C ILE A 134 -33.84 2.50 19.92
N HIS A 135 -35.07 2.70 20.39
CA HIS A 135 -35.64 4.01 20.67
C HIS A 135 -34.81 4.76 21.72
N PHE A 136 -34.41 4.10 22.81
CA PHE A 136 -33.50 4.66 23.81
C PHE A 136 -32.16 5.10 23.22
N LEU A 137 -31.47 4.21 22.49
CA LEU A 137 -30.12 4.45 21.95
C LEU A 137 -30.10 5.50 20.84
N THR A 138 -31.09 5.50 19.95
CA THR A 138 -31.10 6.39 18.77
C THR A 138 -31.67 7.76 19.06
N GLN A 139 -32.70 7.85 19.90
CA GLN A 139 -33.48 9.08 20.04
C GLN A 139 -33.22 9.81 21.36
N TYR A 140 -32.90 9.11 22.45
CA TYR A 140 -32.85 9.72 23.79
C TYR A 140 -31.50 9.64 24.49
N ILE A 141 -30.52 8.89 23.99
CA ILE A 141 -29.25 8.67 24.69
C ILE A 141 -28.54 9.97 25.13
N GLN A 142 -28.58 11.01 24.31
CA GLN A 142 -27.98 12.31 24.65
C GLN A 142 -28.70 12.97 25.84
N GLN A 143 -30.03 12.89 25.89
CA GLN A 143 -30.82 13.48 26.98
C GLN A 143 -30.51 12.77 28.30
N TYR A 144 -30.47 11.43 28.29
CA TYR A 144 -30.10 10.66 29.46
C TYR A 144 -28.68 10.99 29.94
N ASN A 145 -27.70 11.03 29.02
CA ASN A 145 -26.32 11.38 29.38
C ASN A 145 -26.21 12.77 30.01
N ASN A 146 -26.97 13.74 29.53
CA ASN A 146 -27.02 15.08 30.11
C ASN A 146 -27.63 15.07 31.52
N CYS A 147 -28.65 14.26 31.79
CA CYS A 147 -29.24 14.12 33.13
C CYS A 147 -28.28 13.51 34.15
N PHE A 148 -27.34 12.66 33.70
CA PHE A 148 -26.30 12.06 34.54
C PHE A 148 -24.98 12.86 34.54
N GLN A 149 -24.97 14.05 33.93
CA GLN A 149 -23.83 14.96 34.01
C GLN A 149 -23.76 15.56 35.41
N MET A 150 -23.26 14.78 36.37
CA MET A 150 -22.90 15.24 37.70
C MET A 150 -21.70 16.17 37.53
N THR A 151 -21.93 17.48 37.68
CA THR A 151 -20.87 18.48 37.78
C THR A 151 -20.36 18.57 39.21
#